data_AF-A0A1I4VGR1-F1
#
_entry.id   AF-A0A1I4VGR1-F1
#
_cell.length_a   1.000
_cell.length_b   1.000
_cell.length_c   1.000
_cell.angle_alpha   90.00
_cell.angle_beta   90.00
_cell.angle_gamma   90.00
#
_symmetry.space_group_name_H-M   'P 1'
#
loop_
_entity.id
_entity.type
_entity.pdbx_description
1 polymer ?
#
loop_
_entity_poly.entity_id
_entity_poly.type
_entity_poly.pdbx_seq_one_letter_code
_entity_poly.pdbx_strand_id
1 'polypeptide(L)'
;MASHGHFLNRAKVKFLFDVDSMLLDMNGSPEILVDSTRYYGSLFSHRRGDNVWKGMLAVRLEDLADDQAALAAISPPSAIGVPGVGP
;
A
#
# COMPACT_ATOMS: atom_id res chain seq x y z
N MET A 1 10.26 -19.84 4.93
CA MET A 1 8.80 -20.05 4.76
C MET A 1 8.28 -21.41 5.25
N ALA A 2 9.08 -22.49 5.30
CA ALA A 2 8.59 -23.84 5.56
C ALA A 2 7.88 -24.08 6.91
N SER A 3 8.21 -23.35 7.98
CA SER A 3 7.64 -23.60 9.33
C SER A 3 6.26 -22.97 9.58
N HIS A 4 5.82 -22.02 8.75
CA HIS A 4 4.62 -21.21 8.98
C HIS A 4 3.61 -21.26 7.81
N GLY A 5 3.75 -22.24 6.90
CA GLY A 5 2.94 -22.32 5.69
C GLY A 5 1.42 -22.47 5.91
N HIS A 6 0.99 -22.82 7.13
CA HIS A 6 -0.44 -22.92 7.47
C HIS A 6 -1.15 -21.56 7.45
N PHE A 7 -0.43 -20.43 7.67
CA PHE A 7 -1.01 -19.10 7.53
C PHE A 7 -1.38 -18.74 6.10
N LEU A 8 -0.83 -19.45 5.11
CA LEU A 8 -1.19 -19.25 3.70
C LEU A 8 -2.56 -19.86 3.35
N ASN A 9 -3.11 -20.70 4.22
CA ASN A 9 -4.42 -21.32 4.03
C ASN A 9 -5.45 -20.67 4.94
N ARG A 10 -6.26 -19.77 4.37
CA ARG A 10 -7.30 -19.03 5.09
C ARG A 10 -8.27 -19.93 5.86
N ALA A 11 -8.70 -21.05 5.27
CA ALA A 11 -9.63 -21.97 5.93
C ALA A 11 -9.01 -22.64 7.16
N LYS A 12 -7.73 -23.03 7.08
CA LYS A 12 -7.00 -23.59 8.23
C LYS A 12 -6.83 -22.55 9.34
N VAL A 13 -6.48 -21.30 9.00
CA VAL A 13 -6.37 -20.23 10.00
C VAL A 13 -7.70 -19.96 10.68
N LYS A 14 -8.79 -19.89 9.91
CA LYS A 14 -10.14 -19.70 10.46
C LYS A 14 -10.53 -20.83 11.41
N PHE A 15 -10.20 -22.07 11.07
CA PHE A 15 -10.48 -23.23 11.91
C PHE A 15 -9.63 -23.27 13.19
N LEU A 16 -8.34 -22.91 13.11
CA LEU A 16 -7.41 -23.02 14.25
C LEU A 16 -7.46 -21.82 15.20
N PHE A 17 -7.84 -20.64 14.70
CA PHE A 17 -7.69 -19.38 15.43
C PHE A 17 -8.95 -18.49 15.39
N ASP A 18 -10.05 -18.93 14.79
CA ASP A 18 -11.33 -18.21 14.66
C ASP A 18 -11.27 -16.84 13.94
N VAL A 19 -10.11 -16.48 13.38
CA VAL A 19 -9.88 -15.23 12.65
C VAL A 19 -9.77 -15.46 11.14
N ASP A 20 -10.19 -14.46 10.37
CA ASP A 20 -9.89 -14.43 8.94
C ASP A 20 -8.45 -13.95 8.72
N SER A 21 -7.74 -14.61 7.80
CA SER A 21 -6.43 -14.18 7.32
C SER A 21 -6.51 -13.74 5.88
N MET A 22 -6.03 -12.52 5.63
CA MET A 22 -5.86 -11.94 4.30
C MET A 22 -4.37 -11.64 4.13
N LEU A 23 -3.77 -12.16 3.07
CA LEU A 23 -2.33 -12.05 2.83
C LEU A 23 -2.06 -10.87 1.91
N LEU A 24 -1.00 -10.13 2.23
CA LEU A 24 -0.51 -9.02 1.44
C LEU A 24 0.95 -9.31 1.10
N ASP A 25 1.30 -9.18 -0.19
CA ASP A 25 2.68 -9.24 -0.64
C ASP A 25 3.34 -7.88 -0.43
N MET A 26 4.25 -7.80 0.54
CA MET A 26 4.99 -6.58 0.88
C MET A 26 6.04 -6.21 -0.18
N ASN A 27 6.39 -7.14 -1.08
CA ASN A 27 7.30 -6.89 -2.19
C ASN A 27 6.54 -6.61 -3.51
N GLY A 28 5.20 -6.57 -3.46
CA GLY A 28 4.37 -6.21 -4.61
C GLY A 28 4.42 -4.72 -4.95
N SER A 29 3.71 -4.31 -6.00
CA SER A 29 3.60 -2.89 -6.32
C SER A 29 2.86 -2.13 -5.20
N PRO A 30 3.26 -0.90 -4.87
CA PRO A 30 2.58 -0.10 -3.85
C PRO A 30 1.08 0.05 -4.11
N GLU A 31 0.70 0.20 -5.38
CA GLU A 31 -0.69 0.37 -5.81
C GLU A 31 -1.52 -0.89 -5.53
N ILE A 32 -0.99 -2.08 -5.87
CA ILE A 32 -1.65 -3.37 -5.63
C ILE A 32 -1.79 -3.62 -4.12
N LEU A 33 -0.75 -3.28 -3.34
CA LEU A 33 -0.78 -3.44 -1.89
C LEU A 33 -1.87 -2.56 -1.25
N VAL A 34 -1.94 -1.29 -1.66
CA VAL A 34 -2.95 -0.34 -1.18
C VAL A 34 -4.35 -0.80 -1.58
N ASP A 35 -4.56 -1.20 -2.84
CA ASP A 35 -5.88 -1.62 -3.31
C ASP A 35 -6.36 -2.92 -2.65
N SER A 36 -5.45 -3.89 -2.48
CA SER A 36 -5.74 -5.14 -1.76
C SER A 36 -6.12 -4.86 -0.30
N THR A 37 -5.37 -3.99 0.38
CA THR A 37 -5.66 -3.59 1.78
C THR A 37 -7.01 -2.90 1.89
N ARG A 38 -7.30 -1.98 0.95
CA ARG A 38 -8.57 -1.26 0.85
C ARG A 38 -9.74 -2.23 0.69
N TYR A 39 -9.61 -3.19 -0.21
CA TYR A 39 -10.61 -4.21 -0.46
C TYR A 39 -10.89 -5.04 0.79
N TYR A 40 -9.85 -5.59 1.43
CA TYR A 40 -10.02 -6.42 2.63
C TYR A 40 -10.64 -5.66 3.80
N GLY A 41 -10.21 -4.42 4.05
CA GLY A 41 -10.81 -3.58 5.11
C GLY A 41 -12.27 -3.21 4.82
N SER A 42 -12.65 -3.10 3.55
CA SER A 42 -14.02 -2.78 3.16
C SER A 42 -15.00 -3.94 3.36
N LEU A 43 -14.58 -5.21 3.26
CA LEU A 43 -15.47 -6.38 3.36
C LEU A 43 -16.34 -6.41 4.62
N PHE A 44 -15.84 -5.86 5.73
CA PHE A 44 -16.54 -5.86 7.03
C PHE A 44 -17.13 -4.48 7.40
N SER A 45 -17.03 -3.51 6.49
CA SER A 45 -17.38 -2.11 6.75
C SER A 45 -18.83 -1.77 6.37
N HIS A 46 -19.76 -2.72 6.38
CA HIS A 46 -21.18 -2.44 6.15
C HIS A 46 -21.92 -2.15 7.47
N ARG A 47 -22.92 -1.26 7.41
CA ARG A 47 -23.83 -1.05 8.53
C ARG A 47 -24.80 -2.24 8.62
N ARG A 48 -24.86 -2.87 9.80
CA ARG A 48 -25.79 -3.97 10.07
C ARG A 48 -27.22 -3.42 10.10
N GLY A 49 -28.15 -4.12 9.46
CA GLY A 49 -29.58 -3.78 9.45
C GLY A 49 -30.07 -3.20 8.13
N ASP A 50 -29.25 -2.43 7.42
CA ASP A 50 -29.60 -1.82 6.13
C ASP A 50 -28.61 -2.13 5.01
N ASN A 51 -27.55 -2.91 5.30
CA ASN A 51 -26.53 -3.36 4.35
C ASN A 51 -25.84 -2.24 3.58
N VAL A 52 -25.87 -1.01 4.11
CA VAL A 52 -25.17 0.12 3.48
C VAL A 52 -23.68 -0.08 3.67
N TRP A 53 -22.97 -0.20 2.55
CA TRP A 53 -21.53 -0.39 2.54
C TRP A 53 -20.83 0.94 2.79
N LYS A 54 -20.08 1.04 3.90
CA LYS A 54 -19.07 2.09 4.07
C LYS A 54 -17.80 1.61 3.37
N GLY A 55 -17.74 1.81 2.06
CA GLY A 55 -16.53 1.54 1.30
C GLY A 55 -15.50 2.63 1.49
N MET A 56 -14.25 2.34 1.17
CA MET A 56 -13.24 3.36 0.95
C MET A 56 -13.33 3.83 -0.51
N LEU A 57 -13.22 5.13 -0.76
CA LEU A 57 -13.14 5.71 -2.10
C LEU A 57 -11.67 5.84 -2.52
N ALA A 58 -11.34 5.49 -3.77
CA ALA A 58 -10.00 5.66 -4.31
C ALA A 58 -10.02 7.01 -5.00
N VAL A 59 -9.26 7.94 -4.44
CA VAL A 59 -9.08 9.27 -5.00
C VAL A 59 -7.69 9.30 -5.60
N ARG A 60 -7.62 9.63 -6.88
CA ARG A 60 -6.34 9.89 -7.55
C ARG A 60 -5.77 11.18 -6.95
N LEU A 61 -4.60 11.08 -6.34
CA LEU A 61 -3.91 12.20 -5.71
C LEU A 61 -2.79 12.76 -6.61
N GLU A 62 -2.55 12.14 -7.76
CA GLU A 62 -1.53 12.62 -8.69
C GLU A 62 -1.88 14.00 -9.24
N ASP A 63 -1.04 14.97 -8.89
CA ASP A 63 -1.06 16.32 -9.43
C ASP A 63 0.36 16.62 -9.92
N LEU A 64 0.47 16.96 -11.21
CA LEU A 64 1.76 17.15 -11.86
C LEU A 64 2.57 18.30 -11.22
N ALA A 65 1.90 19.34 -10.73
CA ALA A 65 2.57 20.48 -10.10
C ALA A 65 3.11 20.11 -8.71
N ASP A 66 2.31 19.38 -7.92
CA ASP A 66 2.75 18.86 -6.62
C ASP A 66 3.89 17.84 -6.77
N ASP A 67 3.85 16.98 -7.79
CA ASP A 67 4.92 16.03 -8.09
C ASP A 67 6.23 16.76 -8.44
N GLN A 68 6.15 17.81 -9.26
CA GLN A 68 7.30 18.66 -9.60
C GLN A 68 7.86 19.39 -8.37
N ALA A 69 6.99 19.92 -7.50
CA ALA A 69 7.39 20.59 -6.27
C ALA A 69 8.07 19.62 -5.29
N ALA A 70 7.53 18.41 -5.14
CA ALA A 70 8.10 17.36 -4.31
C ALA A 70 9.48 16.92 -4.84
N LEU A 71 9.60 16.69 -6.15
CA LEU A 71 10.87 16.36 -6.79
C LEU A 71 11.93 17.44 -6.55
N ALA A 72 11.56 18.72 -6.64
CA ALA A 72 12.47 19.82 -6.34
C ALA A 72 12.92 19.85 -4.86
N ALA A 73 12.06 19.43 -3.93
CA ALA A 73 12.36 19.41 -2.50
C ALA A 73 13.22 18.22 -2.05
N ILE A 74 13.04 17.04 -2.67
CA ILE A 74 13.78 15.81 -2.31
C ILE A 74 15.02 15.57 -3.16
N SER A 75 15.14 16.24 -4.31
CA SER A 75 16.35 16.15 -5.11
C SER A 75 17.51 16.81 -4.37
N PRO A 76 18.67 16.16 -4.24
CA PRO A 76 19.85 16.82 -3.72
C PRO A 76 20.18 18.03 -4.59
N PRO A 77 20.75 19.11 -4.02
CA PRO A 77 21.21 20.23 -4.83
C PRO A 77 22.12 19.67 -5.91
N SER A 78 21.81 20.00 -7.16
CA SER A 78 22.66 19.67 -8.30
C SER A 78 24.08 20.05 -7.91
N ALA A 79 25.01 19.10 -7.94
CA ALA A 79 26.41 19.37 -7.65
C ALA A 79 26.86 20.44 -8.64
N ILE A 80 26.84 21.70 -8.20
CA ILE A 80 27.28 22.85 -8.98
C ILE A 80 28.70 22.49 -9.35
N GLY A 81 28.92 22.28 -10.65
CA GLY A 81 30.23 21.95 -11.18
C GLY A 81 31.23 22.96 -10.63
N VAL A 82 32.21 22.45 -9.88
CA VAL A 82 33.36 23.23 -9.44
C VAL A 82 34.01 23.80 -10.71
N PRO A 83 33.93 25.11 -11.00
CA PRO A 83 34.58 25.67 -12.15
C PRO A 83 36.07 25.77 -11.83
N GLY A 84 36.86 24.95 -12.50
CA GLY A 84 38.30 25.12 -12.59
C GLY A 84 39.10 24.53 -11.44
N VAL A 85 39.54 23.28 -11.60
CA VAL A 85 40.92 22.91 -11.25
C VAL A 85 41.49 22.10 -12.41
N GLY A 86 42.30 22.77 -13.22
CA GLY A 86 43.34 22.21 -14.07
C GLY A 86 44.32 23.34 -14.38
N PRO A 87 45.62 23.08 -14.56
CA PRO A 87 46.33 21.80 -14.52
C PRO A 87 46.84 21.39 -13.13
#